data_AF-A0A962G314-F1
#
_entry.id   AF-A0A962G314-F1
#
_cell.length_a   1.000
_cell.length_b   1.000
_cell.length_c   1.000
_cell.angle_alpha   90.00
_cell.angle_beta   90.00
_cell.angle_gamma   90.00
#
_symmetry.space_group_name_H-M   'P 1'
#
loop_
_entity.id
_entity.type
_entity.pdbx_description
1 polymer ?
#
loop_
_entity_poly.entity_id
_entity_poly.type
_entity_poly.pdbx_seq_one_letter_code
_entity_poly.pdbx_strand_id
1 'polypeptide(L)'
;GVVRELNPGTEFVTALAPSDTTGRTMAIIPTAPLKQLTTYMAVLTNGITDTHGNDVTPDQTYFLAKRTSPLCVNGQSTDPLLPSATACALEPLRLLTNSQLAAAASQGIDPDDVVLSWTATTQSTSVVMSAVASTTQPAPVTLVNSGDTTQAVGLPPVADIYIGVITLPYYLMPPSAENPTAPLTSFWKASPGAYVPPFNQYGLDPTSTNLTFANPFPAKNTDVTVPVLMTVPNANSGHSKPASGWPIVIYQHGITRNRTDMLAISATLAAQGFAVVA
;
A
#
# COMPACT_ATOMS: atom_id res chain seq x y z
N GLY A 1 12.84 20.67 3.92
CA GLY A 1 13.09 20.85 5.35
C GLY A 1 12.28 19.84 6.13
N VAL A 2 12.55 19.69 7.44
CA VAL A 2 11.75 18.83 8.33
C VAL A 2 10.35 19.43 8.47
N VAL A 3 9.31 18.59 8.36
CA VAL A 3 7.91 19.02 8.49
C VAL A 3 7.45 18.96 9.94
N ARG A 4 7.76 17.85 10.62
CA ARG A 4 7.55 17.63 12.05
C ARG A 4 8.33 16.41 12.53
N GLU A 5 8.52 16.30 13.83
CA GLU A 5 8.95 15.09 14.50
C GLU A 5 7.76 14.13 14.74
N LEU A 6 8.04 12.83 14.83
CA LEU A 6 7.06 11.84 15.29
C LEU A 6 7.06 11.78 16.82
N ASN A 7 5.88 11.64 17.42
CA ASN A 7 5.76 11.59 18.87
C ASN A 7 6.15 10.21 19.41
N PRO A 8 7.16 10.10 20.29
CA PRO A 8 7.56 8.84 20.90
C PRO A 8 6.45 8.30 21.82
N GLY A 9 6.28 6.99 21.85
CA GLY A 9 5.26 6.30 22.64
C GLY A 9 3.85 6.29 22.01
N THR A 10 3.55 7.22 21.11
CA THR A 10 2.25 7.26 20.40
C THR A 10 2.35 6.93 18.93
N GLU A 11 3.38 7.41 18.22
CA GLU A 11 3.56 7.21 16.77
C GLU A 11 4.67 6.20 16.44
N PHE A 12 5.64 6.06 17.34
CA PHE A 12 6.62 4.99 17.29
C PHE A 12 7.07 4.59 18.70
N VAL A 13 7.58 3.38 18.82
CA VAL A 13 8.27 2.88 20.00
C VAL A 13 9.64 2.35 19.60
N THR A 14 10.57 2.29 20.56
CA THR A 14 11.86 1.62 20.38
C THR A 14 11.91 0.38 21.26
N ALA A 15 12.54 -0.67 20.76
CA ALA A 15 12.76 -1.91 21.49
C ALA A 15 14.01 -2.62 20.98
N LEU A 16 14.60 -3.51 21.77
CA LEU A 16 15.58 -4.45 21.23
C LEU A 16 14.88 -5.40 20.25
N ALA A 17 15.52 -5.65 19.11
CA ALA A 17 14.94 -6.50 18.08
C ALA A 17 14.84 -7.95 18.61
N PRO A 18 13.65 -8.56 18.64
CA PRO A 18 13.46 -9.90 19.21
C PRO A 18 14.17 -10.99 18.39
N SER A 19 14.51 -10.69 17.12
CA SER A 19 15.29 -11.57 16.25
C SER A 19 16.79 -11.54 16.51
N ASP A 20 17.29 -10.57 17.28
CA ASP A 20 18.72 -10.45 17.62
C ASP A 20 18.96 -10.87 19.07
N THR A 21 19.42 -12.11 19.26
CA THR A 21 19.74 -12.66 20.59
C THR A 21 20.96 -12.03 21.23
N THR A 22 21.74 -11.21 20.51
CA THR A 22 22.90 -10.51 21.09
C THR A 22 22.51 -9.22 21.81
N GLY A 23 21.27 -8.75 21.63
CA GLY A 23 20.77 -7.52 22.24
C GLY A 23 21.44 -6.25 21.72
N ARG A 24 21.99 -6.28 20.50
CA ARG A 24 22.75 -5.15 19.91
C ARG A 24 21.96 -4.40 18.83
N THR A 25 20.81 -4.93 18.43
CA THR A 25 19.94 -4.32 17.43
C THR A 25 18.77 -3.62 18.10
N MET A 26 18.63 -2.32 17.88
CA MET A 26 17.45 -1.55 18.27
C MET A 26 16.50 -1.44 17.06
N ALA A 27 15.22 -1.76 17.29
CA ALA A 27 14.16 -1.55 16.33
C ALA A 27 13.43 -0.23 16.63
N ILE A 28 13.18 0.56 15.59
CA ILE A 28 12.27 1.70 15.61
C ILE A 28 10.97 1.22 14.96
N ILE A 29 9.90 1.13 15.74
CA ILE A 29 8.65 0.46 15.35
C ILE A 29 7.54 1.50 15.30
N PRO A 30 7.05 1.89 14.11
CA PRO A 30 5.84 2.69 13.99
C PRO A 30 4.64 1.98 14.62
N THR A 31 3.82 2.70 15.38
CA THR A 31 2.60 2.14 16.01
C THR A 31 1.42 2.08 15.04
N ALA A 32 1.54 2.76 13.90
CA ALA A 32 0.60 2.74 12.79
C ALA A 32 1.37 2.84 11.45
N PRO A 33 0.76 2.45 10.32
CA PRO A 33 1.37 2.63 9.01
C PRO A 33 1.77 4.10 8.77
N LEU A 34 3.04 4.31 8.45
CA LEU A 34 3.54 5.63 8.07
C LEU A 34 2.85 6.11 6.79
N LYS A 35 2.69 7.44 6.68
CA LYS A 35 2.11 8.07 5.48
C LYS A 35 2.91 7.65 4.25
N GLN A 36 2.22 7.09 3.24
CA GLN A 36 2.83 6.70 1.96
C GLN A 36 3.50 7.87 1.23
N LEU A 37 4.42 7.57 0.31
CA LEU A 37 5.18 8.57 -0.48
C LEU A 37 5.79 9.70 0.36
N THR A 38 6.16 9.40 1.61
CA THR A 38 6.74 10.36 2.54
C THR A 38 8.11 9.88 2.97
N THR A 39 9.08 10.78 2.97
CA THR A 39 10.43 10.54 3.47
C THR A 39 10.46 10.77 4.98
N TYR A 40 10.95 9.78 5.71
CA TYR A 40 11.24 9.86 7.14
C TYR A 40 12.74 9.81 7.34
N MET A 41 13.22 10.52 8.35
CA MET A 41 14.61 10.50 8.77
C MET A 41 14.66 9.93 10.19
N ALA A 42 15.57 8.98 10.41
CA ALA A 42 15.93 8.56 11.76
C ALA A 42 17.24 9.24 12.14
N VAL A 43 17.29 9.73 13.37
CA VAL A 43 18.47 10.36 13.98
C VAL A 43 18.67 9.70 15.33
N LEU A 44 19.84 9.11 15.52
CA LEU A 44 20.26 8.50 16.78
C LEU A 44 21.35 9.38 17.38
N THR A 45 21.27 9.63 18.69
CA THR A 45 22.25 10.43 19.41
C THR A 45 23.04 9.61 20.43
N ASN A 46 24.14 10.17 20.91
CA ASN A 46 24.97 9.65 22.00
C ASN A 46 24.24 9.58 23.35
N GLY A 47 23.06 10.18 23.49
CA GLY A 47 22.19 9.98 24.66
C GLY A 47 21.63 8.56 24.79
N ILE A 48 21.82 7.70 23.79
CA ILE A 48 21.56 6.26 23.89
C ILE A 48 22.75 5.62 24.61
N THR A 49 22.49 4.96 25.73
CA THR A 49 23.51 4.27 26.53
C THR A 49 23.32 2.75 26.53
N ASP A 50 24.41 2.01 26.72
CA ASP A 50 24.37 0.60 27.05
C ASP A 50 23.94 0.35 28.52
N THR A 51 23.90 -0.91 28.94
CA THR A 51 23.51 -1.29 30.32
C THR A 51 24.54 -0.94 31.39
N HIS A 52 25.74 -0.51 30.99
CA HIS A 52 26.80 -0.02 31.87
C HIS A 52 26.87 1.52 31.89
N GLY A 53 26.00 2.21 31.14
CA GLY A 53 25.98 3.66 31.03
C GLY A 53 27.00 4.23 30.05
N ASN A 54 27.59 3.41 29.18
CA ASN A 54 28.45 3.91 28.11
C ASN A 54 27.59 4.41 26.95
N ASP A 55 27.90 5.61 26.46
CA ASP A 55 27.25 6.18 25.28
C ASP A 55 27.52 5.34 24.03
N VAL A 56 26.51 5.23 23.17
CA VAL A 56 26.71 4.71 21.81
C VAL A 56 27.63 5.67 21.07
N THR A 57 28.60 5.11 20.35
CA THR A 57 29.52 5.87 19.49
C THR A 57 29.25 5.57 18.01
N PRO A 58 29.48 6.52 17.09
CA PRO A 58 29.40 6.24 15.67
C PRO A 58 30.43 5.17 15.26
N ASP A 59 30.09 4.36 14.25
CA ASP A 59 31.10 3.54 13.59
C ASP A 59 32.09 4.41 12.80
N GLN A 60 33.22 3.83 12.39
CA GLN A 60 34.27 4.57 11.68
C GLN A 60 33.77 5.22 10.38
N THR A 61 32.87 4.55 9.66
CA THR A 61 32.35 5.04 8.38
C THR A 61 31.44 6.24 8.61
N TYR A 62 30.52 6.14 9.57
CA TYR A 62 29.64 7.26 9.93
C TYR A 62 30.43 8.42 10.53
N PHE A 63 31.44 8.14 11.37
CA PHE A 63 32.35 9.15 11.91
C PHE A 63 33.04 9.95 10.80
N LEU A 64 33.54 9.28 9.76
CA LEU A 64 34.12 9.95 8.59
C LEU A 64 33.05 10.71 7.79
N ALA A 65 31.87 10.14 7.61
CA ALA A 65 30.78 10.74 6.83
C ALA A 65 30.14 11.96 7.52
N LYS A 66 30.15 12.05 8.85
CA LYS A 66 29.62 13.21 9.58
C LYS A 66 30.57 14.42 9.60
N ARG A 67 31.83 14.27 9.15
CA ARG A 67 32.79 15.38 9.09
C ARG A 67 32.28 16.48 8.15
N THR A 68 32.45 17.72 8.58
CA THR A 68 32.15 18.91 7.76
C THR A 68 33.23 19.20 6.73
N SER A 69 34.49 18.87 7.04
CA SER A 69 35.61 18.95 6.09
C SER A 69 35.50 17.86 5.01
N PRO A 70 35.80 18.17 3.73
CA PRO A 70 35.87 17.17 2.66
C PRO A 70 36.85 16.04 2.99
N LEU A 71 36.51 14.80 2.59
CA LEU A 71 37.43 13.66 2.65
C LEU A 71 38.29 13.58 1.39
N CYS A 72 37.81 14.10 0.27
CA CYS A 72 38.53 14.10 -1.01
C CYS A 72 38.45 15.46 -1.71
N VAL A 73 39.61 15.94 -2.18
CA VAL A 73 39.73 17.16 -2.97
C VAL A 73 40.61 16.86 -4.19
N ASN A 74 40.13 17.17 -5.40
CA ASN A 74 40.84 16.92 -6.66
C ASN A 74 41.35 15.49 -6.83
N GLY A 75 40.57 14.49 -6.37
CA GLY A 75 40.92 13.07 -6.44
C GLY A 75 41.95 12.61 -5.40
N GLN A 76 42.28 13.44 -4.42
CA GLN A 76 43.22 13.11 -3.34
C GLN A 76 42.52 13.11 -1.98
N SER A 77 42.88 12.14 -1.14
CA SER A 77 42.43 12.13 0.26
C SER A 77 42.94 13.35 1.01
N THR A 78 42.10 13.92 1.87
CA THR A 78 42.50 14.94 2.85
C THR A 78 42.89 14.33 4.20
N ASP A 79 42.71 13.01 4.35
CA ASP A 79 43.03 12.26 5.55
C ASP A 79 44.23 11.32 5.27
N PRO A 80 45.37 11.49 5.96
CA PRO A 80 46.57 10.69 5.74
C PRO A 80 46.39 9.19 5.95
N LEU A 81 45.40 8.78 6.75
CA LEU A 81 45.14 7.38 7.08
C LEU A 81 44.08 6.75 6.17
N LEU A 82 43.49 7.52 5.25
CA LEU A 82 42.47 7.05 4.33
C LEU A 82 42.99 7.09 2.88
N PRO A 83 43.04 5.95 2.15
CA PRO A 83 43.45 5.94 0.75
C PRO A 83 42.55 6.82 -0.12
N SER A 84 43.14 7.55 -1.09
CA SER A 84 42.41 8.48 -1.98
C SER A 84 41.19 7.84 -2.66
N ALA A 85 41.30 6.59 -3.12
CA ALA A 85 40.17 5.88 -3.73
C ALA A 85 38.97 5.74 -2.78
N THR A 86 39.20 5.32 -1.53
CA THR A 86 38.16 5.17 -0.51
C THR A 86 37.61 6.53 -0.07
N ALA A 87 38.48 7.52 0.12
CA ALA A 87 38.08 8.86 0.51
C ALA A 87 37.13 9.50 -0.52
N CYS A 88 37.48 9.40 -1.81
CA CYS A 88 36.64 9.94 -2.88
C CYS A 88 35.34 9.14 -3.07
N ALA A 89 35.35 7.83 -2.80
CA ALA A 89 34.12 7.02 -2.80
C ALA A 89 33.17 7.37 -1.65
N LEU A 90 33.68 7.81 -0.51
CA LEU A 90 32.90 8.22 0.66
C LEU A 90 32.43 9.68 0.61
N GLU A 91 33.03 10.54 -0.22
CA GLU A 91 32.67 11.96 -0.28
C GLU A 91 31.17 12.20 -0.60
N PRO A 92 30.51 11.48 -1.54
CA PRO A 92 29.07 11.61 -1.74
C PRO A 92 28.24 11.23 -0.50
N LEU A 93 28.66 10.18 0.23
CA LEU A 93 28.02 9.79 1.48
C LEU A 93 28.18 10.87 2.54
N ARG A 94 29.37 11.49 2.64
CA ARG A 94 29.63 12.61 3.55
C ARG A 94 28.69 13.78 3.27
N LEU A 95 28.51 14.14 2.01
CA LEU A 95 27.57 15.22 1.61
C LEU A 95 26.12 14.87 1.98
N LEU A 96 25.69 13.62 1.75
CA LEU A 96 24.36 13.14 2.14
C LEU A 96 24.18 13.19 3.66
N THR A 97 25.13 12.69 4.43
CA THR A 97 25.09 12.73 5.91
C THR A 97 25.04 14.17 6.42
N ASN A 98 25.86 15.07 5.89
CA ASN A 98 25.80 16.50 6.28
C ASN A 98 24.44 17.14 5.97
N SER A 99 23.75 16.72 4.90
CA SER A 99 22.38 17.19 4.62
C SER A 99 21.37 16.71 5.68
N GLN A 100 21.55 15.48 6.19
CA GLN A 100 20.72 14.93 7.27
C GLN A 100 21.02 15.64 8.60
N LEU A 101 22.30 15.89 8.91
CA LEU A 101 22.71 16.62 10.11
C LEU A 101 22.24 18.07 10.10
N ALA A 102 22.27 18.75 8.94
CA ALA A 102 21.68 20.07 8.80
C ALA A 102 20.16 20.06 9.05
N ALA A 103 19.47 19.01 8.59
CA ALA A 103 18.04 18.83 8.88
C ALA A 103 17.79 18.58 10.37
N ALA A 104 18.61 17.76 11.04
CA ALA A 104 18.53 17.51 12.49
C ALA A 104 18.81 18.78 13.30
N ALA A 105 19.86 19.55 12.95
CA ALA A 105 20.20 20.82 13.56
C ALA A 105 19.07 21.85 13.47
N SER A 106 18.32 21.85 12.36
CA SER A 106 17.12 22.71 12.23
C SER A 106 16.01 22.39 13.23
N GLN A 107 16.05 21.22 13.86
CA GLN A 107 15.14 20.79 14.92
C GLN A 107 15.77 20.89 16.33
N GLY A 108 16.96 21.48 16.45
CA GLY A 108 17.65 21.66 17.73
C GLY A 108 18.49 20.47 18.18
N ILE A 109 18.72 19.47 17.33
CA ILE A 109 19.65 18.37 17.61
C ILE A 109 21.06 18.80 17.23
N ASP A 110 22.00 18.83 18.17
CA ASP A 110 23.40 19.13 17.88
C ASP A 110 23.99 18.04 16.96
N PRO A 111 24.51 18.40 15.76
CA PRO A 111 25.19 17.45 14.89
C PRO A 111 26.31 16.65 15.55
N ASP A 112 27.00 17.20 16.56
CA ASP A 112 28.08 16.53 17.27
C ASP A 112 27.57 15.34 18.10
N ASP A 113 26.33 15.42 18.60
CA ASP A 113 25.69 14.36 19.37
C ASP A 113 25.15 13.21 18.50
N VAL A 114 25.01 13.41 17.18
CA VAL A 114 24.44 12.38 16.28
C VAL A 114 25.44 11.25 16.01
N VAL A 115 25.05 10.02 16.31
CA VAL A 115 25.88 8.81 16.14
C VAL A 115 25.52 8.00 14.90
N LEU A 116 24.29 8.16 14.40
CA LEU A 116 23.82 7.55 13.16
C LEU A 116 22.60 8.31 12.64
N SER A 117 22.50 8.45 11.32
CA SER A 117 21.32 9.00 10.66
C SER A 117 21.09 8.32 9.32
N TRP A 118 19.82 8.18 8.94
CA TRP A 118 19.43 7.72 7.61
C TRP A 118 18.05 8.22 7.25
N THR A 119 17.71 8.11 5.97
CA THR A 119 16.37 8.42 5.46
C THR A 119 15.78 7.21 4.76
N ALA A 120 14.46 7.09 4.81
CA ALA A 120 13.71 6.11 4.05
C ALA A 120 12.42 6.73 3.54
N THR A 121 12.04 6.39 2.31
CA THR A 121 10.77 6.84 1.71
C THR A 121 9.80 5.68 1.67
N THR A 122 8.63 5.86 2.27
CA THR A 122 7.56 4.87 2.24
C THR A 122 7.04 4.68 0.82
N GLN A 123 6.73 3.44 0.44
CA GLN A 123 6.13 3.11 -0.85
C GLN A 123 4.73 3.71 -1.02
N SER A 124 4.26 3.85 -2.27
CA SER A 124 2.85 4.12 -2.55
C SER A 124 2.01 2.86 -2.34
N THR A 125 0.89 2.98 -1.64
CA THR A 125 -0.02 1.86 -1.36
C THR A 125 -1.42 2.05 -1.90
N SER A 126 -1.89 3.30 -2.06
CA SER A 126 -3.26 3.57 -2.52
C SER A 126 -3.38 4.26 -3.87
N VAL A 127 -2.28 4.75 -4.46
CA VAL A 127 -2.32 5.61 -5.65
C VAL A 127 -3.01 4.91 -6.83
N VAL A 128 -2.64 3.66 -7.12
CA VAL A 128 -3.22 2.88 -8.22
C VAL A 128 -4.71 2.59 -7.98
N MET A 129 -5.09 2.17 -6.77
CA MET A 129 -6.50 1.91 -6.44
C MET A 129 -7.34 3.19 -6.50
N SER A 130 -6.78 4.33 -6.10
CA SER A 130 -7.44 5.64 -6.20
C SER A 130 -7.63 6.07 -7.66
N ALA A 131 -6.66 5.77 -8.53
CA ALA A 131 -6.74 6.01 -9.97
C ALA A 131 -7.80 5.13 -10.66
N VAL A 132 -7.95 3.88 -10.23
CA VAL A 132 -9.06 3.03 -10.69
C VAL A 132 -10.39 3.58 -10.19
N ALA A 133 -10.49 3.93 -8.90
CA ALA A 133 -11.72 4.47 -8.33
C ALA A 133 -12.15 5.77 -9.03
N SER A 134 -11.21 6.64 -9.42
CA SER A 134 -11.53 7.91 -10.09
C SER A 134 -12.01 7.76 -11.53
N THR A 135 -11.74 6.61 -12.16
CA THR A 135 -12.14 6.32 -13.55
C THR A 135 -13.28 5.31 -13.65
N THR A 136 -13.62 4.64 -12.54
CA THR A 136 -14.70 3.65 -12.49
C THR A 136 -16.06 4.34 -12.67
N GLN A 137 -16.88 3.79 -13.56
CA GLN A 137 -18.25 4.24 -13.81
C GLN A 137 -19.24 3.13 -13.46
N PRO A 138 -20.47 3.47 -13.02
CA PRO A 138 -21.53 2.49 -12.83
C PRO A 138 -21.80 1.70 -14.12
N ALA A 139 -21.87 0.38 -14.02
CA ALA A 139 -22.27 -0.50 -15.11
C ALA A 139 -23.71 -1.01 -14.87
N PRO A 140 -24.53 -1.14 -15.92
CA PRO A 140 -25.87 -1.71 -15.76
C PRO A 140 -25.78 -3.19 -15.38
N VAL A 141 -26.66 -3.60 -14.47
CA VAL A 141 -26.89 -5.02 -14.15
C VAL A 141 -28.20 -5.45 -14.78
N THR A 142 -28.16 -6.50 -15.59
CA THR A 142 -29.36 -7.11 -16.16
C THR A 142 -29.77 -8.28 -15.28
N LEU A 143 -30.90 -8.16 -14.60
CA LEU A 143 -31.46 -9.20 -13.73
C LEU A 143 -32.79 -9.71 -14.29
N VAL A 144 -33.00 -11.02 -14.18
CA VAL A 144 -34.26 -11.69 -14.51
C VAL A 144 -34.71 -12.48 -13.29
N ASN A 145 -36.00 -12.37 -12.93
CA ASN A 145 -36.58 -13.20 -11.88
C ASN A 145 -36.55 -14.66 -12.34
N SER A 146 -35.99 -15.57 -11.54
CA SER A 146 -35.85 -16.97 -11.93
C SER A 146 -37.18 -17.74 -11.89
N GLY A 147 -38.21 -17.18 -11.24
CA GLY A 147 -39.45 -17.86 -10.87
C GLY A 147 -39.36 -18.59 -9.53
N ASP A 148 -38.18 -18.66 -8.93
CA ASP A 148 -37.95 -19.33 -7.65
C ASP A 148 -37.94 -18.35 -6.48
N THR A 149 -38.19 -18.91 -5.29
CA THR A 149 -37.95 -18.24 -4.02
C THR A 149 -36.79 -18.92 -3.29
N THR A 150 -36.37 -18.35 -2.16
CA THR A 150 -35.43 -18.97 -1.22
C THR A 150 -35.83 -20.38 -0.75
N GLN A 151 -37.08 -20.81 -0.99
CA GLN A 151 -37.49 -22.21 -0.80
C GLN A 151 -36.73 -23.20 -1.68
N ALA A 152 -36.24 -22.79 -2.85
CA ALA A 152 -35.46 -23.65 -3.73
C ALA A 152 -34.15 -24.15 -3.08
N VAL A 153 -33.68 -23.48 -2.02
CA VAL A 153 -32.52 -23.88 -1.21
C VAL A 153 -32.88 -24.31 0.21
N GLY A 154 -34.15 -24.66 0.45
CA GLY A 154 -34.60 -25.18 1.75
C GLY A 154 -34.82 -24.11 2.83
N LEU A 155 -34.92 -22.83 2.45
CA LEU A 155 -35.19 -21.73 3.38
C LEU A 155 -36.66 -21.28 3.31
N PRO A 156 -37.17 -20.50 4.28
CA PRO A 156 -38.50 -19.90 4.17
C PRO A 156 -38.66 -19.10 2.86
N PRO A 157 -39.81 -19.15 2.16
CA PRO A 157 -40.04 -18.53 0.84
C PRO A 157 -40.24 -17.00 0.91
N VAL A 158 -39.38 -16.30 1.63
CA VAL A 158 -39.51 -14.87 1.97
C VAL A 158 -38.81 -13.92 0.99
N ALA A 159 -38.03 -14.45 0.03
CA ALA A 159 -37.41 -13.66 -1.02
C ALA A 159 -37.46 -14.38 -2.36
N ASP A 160 -37.61 -13.59 -3.43
CA ASP A 160 -37.54 -14.05 -4.82
C ASP A 160 -36.09 -14.05 -5.30
N ILE A 161 -35.72 -15.06 -6.09
CA ILE A 161 -34.37 -15.21 -6.64
C ILE A 161 -34.31 -14.55 -8.03
N TYR A 162 -33.28 -13.73 -8.22
CA TYR A 162 -32.96 -13.07 -9.47
C TYR A 162 -31.58 -13.50 -9.93
N ILE A 163 -31.46 -13.85 -11.20
CA ILE A 163 -30.20 -14.24 -11.83
C ILE A 163 -29.91 -13.25 -12.95
N GLY A 164 -28.65 -12.90 -13.12
CA GLY A 164 -28.28 -11.94 -14.13
C GLY A 164 -26.80 -11.88 -14.42
N VAL A 165 -26.42 -10.78 -15.06
CA VAL A 165 -25.04 -10.50 -15.44
C VAL A 165 -24.72 -9.02 -15.31
N ILE A 166 -23.44 -8.72 -15.15
CA ILE A 166 -22.86 -7.38 -15.24
C ILE A 166 -21.58 -7.47 -16.08
N THR A 167 -21.35 -6.47 -16.94
CA THR A 167 -20.12 -6.35 -17.73
C THR A 167 -19.18 -5.36 -17.05
N LEU A 168 -17.95 -5.81 -16.77
CA LEU A 168 -16.95 -5.05 -16.03
C LEU A 168 -15.62 -4.94 -16.81
N PRO A 169 -14.89 -3.83 -16.70
CA PRO A 169 -13.53 -3.75 -17.21
C PRO A 169 -12.63 -4.73 -16.45
N TYR A 170 -11.79 -5.45 -17.19
CA TYR A 170 -10.85 -6.43 -16.66
C TYR A 170 -9.41 -6.03 -16.95
N TYR A 171 -8.62 -5.90 -15.89
CA TYR A 171 -7.24 -5.38 -15.94
C TYR A 171 -6.17 -6.48 -15.80
N LEU A 172 -6.54 -7.69 -15.36
CA LEU A 172 -5.66 -8.87 -15.46
C LEU A 172 -5.70 -9.44 -16.87
N MET A 173 -4.75 -10.33 -17.18
CA MET A 173 -4.82 -11.12 -18.40
C MET A 173 -5.94 -12.16 -18.24
N PRO A 174 -6.93 -12.19 -19.16
CA PRO A 174 -7.96 -13.23 -19.13
C PRO A 174 -7.35 -14.60 -19.44
N PRO A 175 -7.95 -15.70 -18.95
CA PRO A 175 -7.48 -17.05 -19.28
C PRO A 175 -7.61 -17.30 -20.79
N SER A 176 -6.60 -17.93 -21.39
CA SER A 176 -6.62 -18.38 -22.78
C SER A 176 -6.33 -19.89 -22.88
N ALA A 177 -6.41 -20.47 -24.09
CA ALA A 177 -6.03 -21.86 -24.30
C ALA A 177 -4.54 -22.10 -24.01
N GLU A 178 -3.69 -21.11 -24.31
CA GLU A 178 -2.25 -21.14 -24.11
C GLU A 178 -1.85 -20.86 -22.65
N ASN A 179 -2.65 -20.04 -21.95
CA ASN A 179 -2.43 -19.72 -20.54
C ASN A 179 -3.75 -19.72 -19.75
N PRO A 180 -4.26 -20.90 -19.39
CA PRO A 180 -5.53 -21.01 -18.68
C PRO A 180 -5.48 -20.47 -17.24
N THR A 181 -4.28 -20.31 -16.67
CA THR A 181 -4.06 -19.78 -15.32
C THR A 181 -3.54 -18.34 -15.33
N ALA A 182 -3.65 -17.62 -16.45
CA ALA A 182 -3.19 -16.25 -16.58
C ALA A 182 -3.69 -15.30 -15.45
N PRO A 183 -4.93 -15.41 -14.96
CA PRO A 183 -5.38 -14.58 -13.83
C PRO A 183 -4.59 -14.80 -12.51
N LEU A 184 -3.94 -15.95 -12.34
CA LEU A 184 -3.19 -16.28 -11.12
C LEU A 184 -1.73 -15.83 -11.16
N THR A 185 -1.19 -15.61 -12.37
CA THR A 185 0.25 -15.38 -12.59
C THR A 185 0.55 -14.07 -13.31
N SER A 186 -0.47 -13.42 -13.88
CA SER A 186 -0.34 -12.09 -14.49
C SER A 186 -0.54 -10.98 -13.46
N PHE A 187 -0.04 -9.80 -13.82
CA PHE A 187 -0.18 -8.59 -13.04
C PHE A 187 -0.90 -7.53 -13.88
N TRP A 188 -1.57 -6.60 -13.22
CA TRP A 188 -2.05 -5.41 -13.89
C TRP A 188 -0.87 -4.63 -14.46
N LYS A 189 -1.06 -4.06 -15.64
CA LYS A 189 -0.07 -3.24 -16.34
C LYS A 189 -0.68 -1.90 -16.67
N ALA A 190 0.14 -0.86 -16.67
CA ALA A 190 -0.23 0.44 -17.21
C ALA A 190 0.03 0.49 -18.73
N SER A 191 -0.55 1.48 -19.39
CA SER A 191 -0.17 1.80 -20.78
C SER A 191 1.31 2.24 -20.82
N PRO A 192 2.09 1.82 -21.83
CA PRO A 192 3.51 2.19 -21.95
C PRO A 192 3.71 3.71 -21.88
N GLY A 193 4.57 4.15 -20.96
CA GLY A 193 4.99 5.56 -20.87
C GLY A 193 3.88 6.55 -20.49
N ALA A 194 2.72 6.08 -20.02
CA ALA A 194 1.58 6.92 -19.65
C ALA A 194 1.76 7.64 -18.29
N TYR A 195 2.93 8.23 -18.09
CA TYR A 195 3.27 8.93 -16.87
C TYR A 195 2.36 10.13 -16.63
N VAL A 196 1.93 10.33 -15.39
CA VAL A 196 1.14 11.49 -14.97
C VAL A 196 2.05 12.65 -14.57
N PRO A 197 1.61 13.92 -14.69
CA PRO A 197 2.36 15.05 -14.13
C PRO A 197 2.64 14.89 -12.62
N PRO A 198 3.80 15.35 -12.13
CA PRO A 198 4.90 15.96 -12.88
C PRO A 198 5.84 14.94 -13.55
N PHE A 199 5.57 13.64 -13.43
CA PHE A 199 6.52 12.58 -13.84
C PHE A 199 6.70 12.44 -15.35
N ASN A 200 5.74 12.91 -16.13
CA ASN A 200 5.81 12.98 -17.59
C ASN A 200 6.95 13.87 -18.13
N GLN A 201 7.61 14.67 -17.29
CA GLN A 201 8.70 15.56 -17.71
C GLN A 201 10.12 15.02 -17.47
N TYR A 202 10.27 13.88 -16.76
CA TYR A 202 11.59 13.41 -16.31
C TYR A 202 12.29 12.43 -17.26
N GLY A 203 11.81 12.25 -18.50
CA GLY A 203 12.44 11.36 -19.47
C GLY A 203 12.49 9.89 -19.02
N LEU A 204 11.51 9.46 -18.22
CA LEU A 204 11.38 8.08 -17.76
C LEU A 204 11.21 7.12 -18.95
N ASP A 205 11.58 5.84 -18.77
CA ASP A 205 11.50 4.82 -19.83
C ASP A 205 10.10 4.81 -20.49
N PRO A 206 9.99 5.18 -21.77
CA PRO A 206 8.69 5.30 -22.45
C PRO A 206 8.03 3.94 -22.70
N THR A 207 8.77 2.83 -22.53
CA THR A 207 8.26 1.47 -22.76
C THR A 207 7.77 0.79 -21.48
N SER A 208 8.00 1.38 -20.32
CA SER A 208 7.59 0.83 -19.03
C SER A 208 6.08 0.67 -18.93
N THR A 209 5.66 -0.52 -18.50
CA THR A 209 4.25 -0.88 -18.23
C THR A 209 3.98 -1.10 -16.74
N ASN A 210 4.94 -0.77 -15.89
CA ASN A 210 4.82 -0.97 -14.45
C ASN A 210 3.83 0.03 -13.85
N LEU A 211 2.90 -0.48 -13.03
CA LEU A 211 2.04 0.35 -12.22
C LEU A 211 2.82 0.95 -11.06
N THR A 212 2.81 2.28 -10.98
CA THR A 212 3.52 3.04 -9.96
C THR A 212 2.73 4.30 -9.64
N PHE A 213 3.17 5.07 -8.64
CA PHE A 213 2.61 6.41 -8.42
C PHE A 213 2.84 7.37 -9.61
N ALA A 214 3.84 7.10 -10.46
CA ALA A 214 4.14 7.89 -11.65
C ALA A 214 3.36 7.44 -12.89
N ASN A 215 3.01 6.15 -13.00
CA ASN A 215 2.16 5.59 -14.05
C ASN A 215 1.02 4.79 -13.39
N PRO A 216 -0.03 5.46 -12.89
CA PRO A 216 -0.94 4.87 -11.92
C PRO A 216 -2.20 4.23 -12.52
N PHE A 217 -2.44 4.41 -13.82
CA PHE A 217 -3.67 3.94 -14.48
C PHE A 217 -3.46 2.57 -15.13
N PRO A 218 -4.13 1.52 -14.65
CA PRO A 218 -4.09 0.21 -15.30
C PRO A 218 -4.72 0.28 -16.68
N ALA A 219 -4.04 -0.29 -17.67
CA ALA A 219 -4.58 -0.50 -19.00
C ALA A 219 -5.62 -1.62 -18.96
N LYS A 220 -6.81 -1.34 -19.49
CA LYS A 220 -7.87 -2.33 -19.64
C LYS A 220 -7.43 -3.38 -20.67
N ASN A 221 -7.52 -4.67 -20.32
CA ASN A 221 -7.27 -5.76 -21.27
C ASN A 221 -8.52 -6.08 -22.08
N THR A 222 -9.65 -6.28 -21.39
CA THR A 222 -10.92 -6.62 -22.02
C THR A 222 -12.08 -6.24 -21.09
N ASP A 223 -13.31 -6.39 -21.56
CA ASP A 223 -14.49 -6.42 -20.71
C ASP A 223 -14.88 -7.88 -20.41
N VAL A 224 -15.27 -8.18 -19.18
CA VAL A 224 -15.74 -9.50 -18.76
C VAL A 224 -17.20 -9.41 -18.32
N THR A 225 -18.03 -10.32 -18.84
CA THR A 225 -19.40 -10.49 -18.34
C THR A 225 -19.36 -11.50 -17.20
N VAL A 226 -19.68 -11.05 -15.99
CA VAL A 226 -19.71 -11.89 -14.81
C VAL A 226 -21.15 -12.15 -14.36
N PRO A 227 -21.47 -13.37 -13.88
CA PRO A 227 -22.80 -13.66 -13.35
C PRO A 227 -23.06 -12.83 -12.09
N VAL A 228 -24.33 -12.52 -11.87
CA VAL A 228 -24.84 -11.87 -10.66
C VAL A 228 -25.99 -12.70 -10.11
N LEU A 229 -26.02 -12.87 -8.80
CA LEU A 229 -27.15 -13.48 -8.08
C LEU A 229 -27.72 -12.43 -7.13
N MET A 230 -29.05 -12.31 -7.10
CA MET A 230 -29.73 -11.39 -6.19
C MET A 230 -30.94 -12.06 -5.55
N THR A 231 -31.22 -11.72 -4.30
CA THR A 231 -32.48 -12.08 -3.62
C THR A 231 -33.20 -10.81 -3.23
N VAL A 232 -34.50 -10.74 -3.49
CA VAL A 232 -35.33 -9.56 -3.24
C VAL A 232 -36.47 -9.95 -2.31
N PRO A 233 -36.71 -9.25 -1.18
CA PRO A 233 -37.81 -9.59 -0.30
C PRO A 233 -39.16 -9.55 -1.03
N ASN A 234 -40.00 -10.54 -0.78
CA ASN A 234 -41.34 -10.65 -1.39
C ASN A 234 -42.43 -10.45 -0.33
N ALA A 235 -43.70 -10.66 -0.69
CA ALA A 235 -44.83 -10.45 0.21
C ALA A 235 -44.77 -11.31 1.49
N ASN A 236 -44.12 -12.47 1.47
CA ASN A 236 -43.98 -13.35 2.63
C ASN A 236 -42.93 -12.86 3.64
N SER A 237 -42.09 -11.87 3.27
CA SER A 237 -41.09 -11.30 4.16
C SER A 237 -41.67 -10.46 5.31
N GLY A 238 -42.94 -10.05 5.20
CA GLY A 238 -43.55 -9.07 6.11
C GLY A 238 -43.10 -7.63 5.85
N HIS A 239 -42.31 -7.38 4.79
CA HIS A 239 -41.84 -6.06 4.40
C HIS A 239 -42.41 -5.64 3.04
N SER A 240 -42.66 -4.34 2.89
CA SER A 240 -42.98 -3.72 1.61
C SER A 240 -41.79 -2.93 1.09
N LYS A 241 -41.56 -2.96 -0.23
CA LYS A 241 -40.48 -2.20 -0.87
C LYS A 241 -40.60 -0.70 -0.51
N PRO A 242 -39.57 -0.08 0.09
CA PRO A 242 -39.57 1.35 0.37
C PRO A 242 -39.63 2.19 -0.91
N ALA A 243 -40.12 3.43 -0.81
CA ALA A 243 -40.16 4.36 -1.95
C ALA A 243 -38.76 4.62 -2.55
N SER A 244 -37.71 4.63 -1.72
CA SER A 244 -36.31 4.75 -2.14
C SER A 244 -35.71 3.47 -2.72
N GLY A 245 -36.49 2.40 -2.84
CA GLY A 245 -36.00 1.06 -3.18
C GLY A 245 -35.58 0.25 -1.95
N TRP A 246 -35.28 -1.03 -2.18
CA TRP A 246 -34.77 -1.91 -1.14
C TRP A 246 -33.36 -1.49 -0.72
N PRO A 247 -33.07 -1.42 0.59
CA PRO A 247 -31.70 -1.41 1.07
C PRO A 247 -30.94 -2.64 0.53
N ILE A 248 -29.73 -2.43 0.02
CA ILE A 248 -28.92 -3.48 -0.61
C ILE A 248 -27.79 -3.92 0.31
N VAL A 249 -27.66 -5.23 0.49
CA VAL A 249 -26.47 -5.87 1.06
C VAL A 249 -25.66 -6.49 -0.07
N ILE A 250 -24.40 -6.09 -0.20
CA ILE A 250 -23.45 -6.73 -1.13
C ILE A 250 -22.77 -7.86 -0.37
N TYR A 251 -22.96 -9.10 -0.82
CA TYR A 251 -22.32 -10.28 -0.25
C TYR A 251 -21.06 -10.64 -1.03
N GLN A 252 -19.97 -10.85 -0.31
CA GLN A 252 -18.72 -11.34 -0.88
C GLN A 252 -18.41 -12.73 -0.30
N HIS A 253 -18.18 -13.70 -1.18
CA HIS A 253 -17.85 -15.06 -0.79
C HIS A 253 -16.39 -15.19 -0.33
N GLY A 254 -16.10 -16.26 0.41
CA GLY A 254 -14.73 -16.60 0.81
C GLY A 254 -13.85 -17.09 -0.35
N ILE A 255 -12.54 -17.20 -0.10
CA ILE A 255 -11.59 -17.83 -1.03
C ILE A 255 -12.07 -19.26 -1.33
N THR A 256 -11.93 -19.70 -2.59
CA THR A 256 -12.40 -20.99 -3.14
C THR A 256 -13.92 -21.23 -3.17
N ARG A 257 -14.72 -20.23 -2.77
CA ARG A 257 -16.19 -20.28 -2.82
C ARG A 257 -16.76 -19.47 -3.99
N ASN A 258 -18.09 -19.34 -4.07
CA ASN A 258 -18.76 -18.62 -5.13
C ASN A 258 -20.04 -17.89 -4.62
N ARG A 259 -20.68 -17.13 -5.51
CA ARG A 259 -21.84 -16.27 -5.21
C ARG A 259 -23.03 -16.98 -4.55
N THR A 260 -23.23 -18.28 -4.77
CA THR A 260 -24.37 -19.00 -4.19
C THR A 260 -24.31 -19.10 -2.67
N ASP A 261 -23.15 -18.88 -2.06
CA ASP A 261 -23.01 -18.83 -0.60
C ASP A 261 -23.87 -17.72 0.04
N MET A 262 -24.20 -16.66 -0.71
CA MET A 262 -25.12 -15.62 -0.25
C MET A 262 -26.48 -16.18 0.16
N LEU A 263 -26.91 -17.28 -0.47
CA LEU A 263 -28.25 -17.83 -0.28
C LEU A 263 -28.43 -18.31 1.16
N ALA A 264 -27.36 -18.77 1.82
CA ALA A 264 -27.40 -19.25 3.20
C ALA A 264 -27.90 -18.19 4.21
N ILE A 265 -27.73 -16.90 3.91
CA ILE A 265 -28.17 -15.78 4.76
C ILE A 265 -29.31 -14.95 4.16
N SER A 266 -29.72 -15.27 2.93
CA SER A 266 -30.68 -14.48 2.15
C SER A 266 -32.04 -14.33 2.82
N ALA A 267 -32.61 -15.41 3.35
CA ALA A 267 -33.92 -15.38 4.02
C ALA A 267 -33.90 -14.53 5.30
N THR A 268 -32.82 -14.59 6.08
CA THR A 268 -32.65 -13.76 7.29
C THR A 268 -32.58 -12.28 6.94
N LEU A 269 -31.81 -11.92 5.91
CA LEU A 269 -31.69 -10.54 5.44
C LEU A 269 -33.01 -10.03 4.85
N ALA A 270 -33.72 -10.87 4.10
CA ALA A 270 -35.03 -10.52 3.55
C ALA A 270 -36.10 -10.32 4.64
N ALA A 271 -36.07 -11.13 5.70
CA ALA A 271 -36.93 -10.92 6.88
C ALA A 271 -36.61 -9.62 7.65
N GLN A 272 -35.49 -8.96 7.35
CA GLN A 272 -35.14 -7.63 7.84
C GLN A 272 -35.33 -6.53 6.77
N GLY A 273 -35.94 -6.86 5.63
CA GLY A 273 -36.22 -5.91 4.56
C GLY A 273 -35.01 -5.55 3.68
N PHE A 274 -33.98 -6.40 3.62
CA PHE A 274 -32.82 -6.19 2.75
C PHE A 274 -32.90 -7.08 1.49
N ALA A 275 -32.58 -6.49 0.34
CA ALA A 275 -32.21 -7.27 -0.83
C ALA A 275 -30.70 -7.55 -0.80
N VAL A 276 -30.29 -8.72 -1.27
CA VAL A 276 -28.89 -9.17 -1.22
C VAL A 276 -28.40 -9.41 -2.63
N VAL A 277 -27.19 -8.98 -2.98
CA VAL A 277 -26.55 -9.21 -4.30
C VAL A 277 -25.13 -9.79 -4.13
N ALA A 278 -24.72 -10.71 -5.01
CA ALA A 278 -23.37 -11.32 -5.06
C ALA A 278 -22.90 -11.68 -6.48
#